data_AF-A0A4V6T5A3-F1
#
_entry.id   AF-A0A4V6T5A3-F1
#
_cell.length_a   1.000
_cell.length_b   1.000
_cell.length_c   1.000
_cell.angle_alpha   90.00
_cell.angle_beta   90.00
_cell.angle_gamma   90.00
#
_symmetry.space_group_name_H-M   'P 1'
#
loop_
_entity.id
_entity.type
_entity.pdbx_description
1 polymer ?
#
loop_
_entity_poly.entity_id
_entity_poly.type
_entity_poly.pdbx_seq_one_letter_code
_entity_poly.pdbx_strand_id
1 'polypeptide(L)' 'LDFNGAFLCIAVKEGSSEIPHLDWNDDPNSFAWVTAVGKGWQGGDFCVPQLGYRVPLRPGQILGALTWHLIHCGSKAEGG' A
#
# COMPACT_ATOMS: atom_id res chain seq x y z
N LEU A 1 1.74 -17.17 -2.60
CA LEU A 1 0.65 -16.78 -1.69
C LEU A 1 -0.63 -17.33 -2.28
N ASP A 2 -1.42 -18.07 -1.52
CA ASP A 2 -2.75 -18.55 -1.91
C ASP A 2 -3.74 -18.03 -0.88
N PHE A 3 -4.69 -17.20 -1.32
CA PHE A 3 -5.70 -16.59 -0.47
C PHE A 3 -7.10 -17.17 -0.73
N ASN A 4 -7.22 -18.33 -1.37
CA ASN A 4 -8.51 -19.00 -1.64
C ASN A 4 -9.55 -18.08 -2.32
N GLY A 5 -9.11 -17.16 -3.18
CA GLY A 5 -9.98 -16.22 -3.88
C GLY A 5 -10.43 -15.00 -3.05
N ALA A 6 -9.91 -14.80 -1.84
CA ALA A 6 -10.24 -13.63 -1.02
C ALA A 6 -9.77 -12.30 -1.63
N PHE A 7 -8.79 -12.35 -2.54
CA PHE A 7 -8.30 -11.19 -3.28
C PHE A 7 -8.35 -11.48 -4.77
N LEU A 8 -8.88 -10.53 -5.53
CA LEU A 8 -8.91 -10.58 -7.00
C LEU A 8 -7.57 -10.20 -7.63
N CYS A 9 -6.73 -9.46 -6.89
CA CYS A 9 -5.41 -9.01 -7.31
C CYS A 9 -4.45 -8.97 -6.13
N ILE A 10 -3.16 -9.26 -6.38
CA ILE A 10 -2.07 -9.07 -5.42
C ILE A 10 -0.96 -8.32 -6.17
N ALA A 11 -0.63 -7.11 -5.71
CA ALA A 11 0.54 -6.37 -6.17
C ALA A 11 1.68 -6.56 -5.16
N VAL A 12 2.87 -6.89 -5.65
CA VAL A 12 4.09 -7.00 -4.84
C VAL A 12 5.20 -6.19 -5.52
N LYS A 13 5.91 -5.39 -4.73
CA LYS A 13 7.03 -4.57 -5.20
C LYS A 13 8.16 -4.58 -4.16
N GLU A 14 9.39 -4.73 -4.63
CA GLU A 14 10.58 -4.46 -3.84
C GLU A 14 10.84 -2.94 -3.85
N GLY A 15 11.01 -2.34 -2.67
CA GLY A 15 11.03 -0.89 -2.51
C GLY A 15 9.62 -0.29 -2.35
N SER A 16 9.34 0.80 -3.06
CA SER A 16 8.12 1.61 -2.83
C SER A 16 7.45 2.11 -4.13
N SER A 17 6.15 2.38 -4.09
CA SER A 17 5.39 2.94 -5.22
C SER A 17 5.27 4.46 -5.10
N GLU A 18 6.32 5.18 -5.48
CA GLU A 18 6.51 6.60 -5.14
C GLU A 18 5.67 7.60 -5.95
N ILE A 19 5.10 7.15 -7.07
CA ILE A 19 4.31 8.00 -7.95
C ILE A 19 2.86 8.05 -7.42
N PRO A 20 2.26 9.23 -7.19
CA PRO A 20 0.84 9.32 -6.79
C PRO A 20 -0.09 8.68 -7.83
N HIS A 21 -0.97 7.80 -7.38
CA HIS A 21 -1.93 7.10 -8.23
C HIS A 21 -3.22 6.72 -7.47
N LEU A 22 -4.19 6.25 -8.25
CA LEU A 22 -5.39 5.55 -7.79
C LEU A 22 -5.34 4.13 -8.32
N ASP A 23 -5.82 3.18 -7.52
CA ASP A 23 -6.06 1.83 -7.99
C ASP A 23 -7.43 1.78 -8.69
N TRP A 24 -7.51 2.46 -9.83
CA TRP A 24 -8.76 2.70 -10.56
C TRP A 24 -9.47 1.42 -11.06
N ASN A 25 -8.76 0.28 -11.08
CA ASN A 25 -9.29 -1.01 -11.51
C ASN A 25 -9.85 -1.84 -10.33
N ASP A 26 -9.68 -1.39 -9.09
CA ASP A 26 -10.32 -2.01 -7.93
C ASP A 26 -11.81 -1.62 -7.87
N ASP A 27 -12.62 -2.46 -7.21
CA ASP A 27 -14.00 -2.10 -6.90
C ASP A 27 -14.04 -0.88 -5.96
N PRO A 28 -14.82 0.18 -6.26
CA PRO A 28 -14.81 1.42 -5.48
C PRO A 28 -15.14 1.25 -3.99
N ASN A 29 -15.89 0.21 -3.62
CA ASN A 29 -16.31 -0.05 -2.25
C ASN A 29 -15.46 -1.11 -1.54
N SER A 30 -14.39 -1.59 -2.19
CA SER A 30 -13.50 -2.60 -1.63
C SER A 30 -12.24 -1.97 -1.04
N PHE A 31 -11.82 -2.49 0.12
CA PHE A 31 -10.55 -2.11 0.72
C PHE A 31 -9.39 -2.80 0.01
N ALA A 32 -8.38 -2.04 -0.37
CA ALA A 32 -7.04 -2.56 -0.57
C ALA A 32 -6.39 -2.79 0.80
N TRP A 33 -5.77 -3.95 0.96
CA TRP A 33 -5.08 -4.34 2.19
C TRP A 33 -3.58 -4.34 1.94
N VAL A 34 -2.88 -3.42 2.60
CA VAL A 34 -1.46 -3.15 2.40
C VAL A 34 -0.67 -3.63 3.62
N THR A 35 0.40 -4.38 3.38
CA THR A 35 1.33 -4.84 4.42
C THR A 35 2.76 -4.74 3.92
N ALA A 36 3.68 -4.39 4.81
CA ALA A 36 5.11 -4.46 4.55
C ALA A 36 5.63 -5.88 4.81
N VAL A 37 6.39 -6.43 3.87
CA VAL A 37 7.02 -7.75 3.97
C VAL A 37 8.54 -7.59 3.99
N GLY A 38 9.22 -8.36 4.84
CA GLY A 38 10.67 -8.26 5.04
C GLY A 38 11.06 -7.49 6.30
N LYS A 39 12.36 -7.42 6.60
CA LYS A 39 12.91 -6.71 7.77
C LYS A 39 13.94 -5.68 7.29
N GLY A 40 14.16 -4.63 8.07
CA GLY A 40 15.25 -3.68 7.83
C GLY A 40 14.91 -2.49 6.91
N TRP A 41 13.71 -2.45 6.33
CA TRP A 41 13.25 -1.30 5.55
C TRP A 41 13.07 -0.03 6.41
N GLN A 42 13.59 1.10 5.92
CA GLN A 42 13.27 2.43 6.41
C GLN A 42 12.43 3.17 5.37
N GLY A 43 11.47 3.98 5.81
CA GLY A 43 10.48 4.60 4.93
C GLY A 43 9.39 3.59 4.51
N GLY A 44 8.97 3.64 3.25
CA GLY A 44 7.85 2.83 2.75
C GLY A 44 6.48 3.20 3.33
N ASP A 45 6.31 4.46 3.75
CA ASP A 45 5.08 4.91 4.39
C ASP A 45 3.95 5.03 3.36
N PHE A 46 2.73 4.71 3.77
CA PHE A 46 1.54 4.97 2.96
C PHE A 46 1.15 6.44 3.05
N CYS A 47 1.37 7.18 1.98
CA CYS A 47 1.09 8.60 1.88
C CYS A 47 -0.26 8.82 1.18
N VAL A 48 -1.08 9.73 1.70
CA VAL A 48 -2.35 10.18 1.10
C VAL A 48 -2.26 11.68 0.86
N PRO A 49 -1.63 12.13 -0.24
CA PRO A 49 -1.27 13.53 -0.43
C PRO A 49 -2.46 14.49 -0.39
N GLN A 50 -3.60 14.08 -0.94
CA GLN A 50 -4.82 14.89 -0.96
C GLN A 50 -5.36 15.23 0.43
N LEU A 51 -5.00 14.44 1.46
CA LEU A 51 -5.38 14.65 2.85
C LEU A 51 -4.21 15.17 3.71
N GLY A 52 -3.02 15.32 3.13
CA GLY A 52 -1.79 15.63 3.87
C GLY A 52 -1.45 14.58 4.93
N TYR A 53 -1.89 13.33 4.74
CA TYR A 53 -1.75 12.26 5.74
C TYR A 53 -0.66 11.26 5.35
N ARG A 54 0.00 10.68 6.37
CA ARG A 54 1.09 9.72 6.19
C ARG A 54 1.02 8.66 7.28
N VAL A 55 0.98 7.39 6.88
CA VAL A 55 0.92 6.25 7.79
C VAL A 55 2.18 5.40 7.62
N PRO A 56 3.06 5.32 8.64
CA PRO A 56 4.21 4.44 8.57
C PRO A 56 3.78 2.97 8.51
N LEU A 57 4.27 2.24 7.50
CA LEU A 57 4.03 0.80 7.37
C LEU A 57 5.19 0.04 7.99
N ARG A 58 4.90 -0.79 9.00
CA ARG A 58 5.88 -1.68 9.64
C ARG A 58 5.50 -3.14 9.42
N PRO A 59 6.49 -4.06 9.34
CA PRO A 59 6.21 -5.49 9.29
C PRO A 59 5.31 -5.94 10.44
N GLY A 60 4.27 -6.71 10.11
CA GLY A 60 3.26 -7.18 11.08
C GLY A 60 2.03 -6.27 11.22
N GLN A 61 2.00 -5.12 10.55
CA GLN A 61 0.82 -4.27 10.44
C GLN A 61 0.06 -4.52 9.15
N ILE A 62 -1.26 -4.31 9.19
CA ILE A 62 -2.13 -4.31 8.02
C ILE A 62 -2.84 -2.97 7.97
N LEU A 63 -2.76 -2.30 6.83
CA LEU A 63 -3.47 -1.06 6.54
C LEU A 63 -4.59 -1.34 5.52
N GLY A 64 -5.81 -0.94 5.85
CA GLY A 64 -6.93 -0.94 4.90
C GLY A 64 -7.14 0.47 4.34
N ALA A 65 -7.21 0.62 3.02
CA ALA A 65 -7.54 1.90 2.37
C ALA A 65 -8.48 1.68 1.18
N LEU A 66 -9.38 2.63 0.93
CA LEU A 66 -10.17 2.69 -0.30
C LEU A 66 -9.34 3.40 -1.38
N THR A 67 -8.44 2.67 -2.03
CA THR A 67 -7.43 3.19 -2.96
C THR A 67 -8.00 3.67 -4.30
N TRP A 68 -9.25 3.31 -4.60
CA TRP A 68 -10.02 3.92 -5.68
C TRP A 68 -10.41 5.38 -5.37
N HIS A 69 -10.62 5.73 -4.10
CA HIS A 69 -11.01 7.06 -3.64
C HIS A 69 -9.83 7.91 -3.13
N LEU A 70 -8.77 7.25 -2.68
CA LEU A 70 -7.62 7.89 -2.05
C LEU A 70 -6.42 7.88 -2.99
N ILE A 71 -6.06 9.05 -3.53
CA ILE A 71 -4.78 9.21 -4.21
C ILE A 71 -3.69 8.89 -3.19
N HIS A 72 -2.83 7.94 -3.53
CA HIS A 72 -1.81 7.45 -2.63
C HIS A 72 -0.49 7.19 -3.33
N CYS A 73 0.56 7.13 -2.54
CA CYS A 73 1.88 6.67 -2.95
C CYS A 73 2.63 6.14 -1.72
N GLY A 74 3.72 5.43 -1.96
CA GLY A 74 4.68 5.09 -0.93
C GLY A 74 5.75 6.16 -0.79
N SER A 75 6.20 6.45 0.43
CA SER A 75 7.46 7.20 0.59
C SER A 75 8.63 6.35 0.10
N LYS A 76 9.74 6.98 -0.31
CA LYS A 76 10.98 6.27 -0.65
C LYS A 76 11.32 5.24 0.45
N ALA A 77 11.68 4.03 0.03
CA ALA A 77 12.10 2.96 0.91
C ALA A 77 13.59 2.67 0.68
N GLU A 78 14.34 2.49 1.77
CA GLU A 78 15.77 2.16 1.74
C GLU A 78 16.06 1.00 2.69
N GLY A 79 17.10 0.22 2.37
CA GLY A 79 17.39 -1.06 3.04
C GLY A 79 16.56 -2.20 2.46
N GLY A 80 16.67 -3.40 3.02
CA GLY A 80 16.05 -4.63 2.51
C GLY A 80 17.03 -5.79 2.43
#